data_AF-A0A3M6RTV4-F1
#
_entry.id   AF-A0A3M6RTV4-F1
#
_cell.length_a   1.000
_cell.length_b   1.000
_cell.length_c   1.000
_cell.angle_alpha   90.00
_cell.angle_beta   90.00
_cell.angle_gamma   90.00
#
_symmetry.space_group_name_H-M   'P 1'
#
loop_
_entity.id
_entity.type
_entity.pdbx_description
1 polymer ?
#
loop_
_entity_poly.entity_id
_entity_poly.type
_entity_poly.pdbx_seq_one_letter_code
_entity_poly.pdbx_strand_id
1 'polypeptide(L)'
;MTEKHASMNAIDPMIDAKQAAAALRLPYYWFADHAMRNKYRIPHYLMGGLVRYRLSELSAWAARSAAVKKRDEDQVAGSDKEGVDA
;
A
#
# COMPACT_ATOMS: atom_id res chain seq x y z
N MET A 1 -2.62 20.81 -12.38
CA MET A 1 -1.76 19.62 -12.51
C MET A 1 -2.34 18.52 -11.63
N THR A 2 -3.29 17.74 -12.12
CA THR A 2 -3.13 16.39 -12.71
C THR A 2 -3.62 15.32 -11.73
N GLU A 3 -4.93 15.14 -11.61
CA GLU A 3 -5.48 13.87 -11.12
C GLU A 3 -6.20 13.19 -12.28
N LYS A 4 -5.44 12.31 -12.95
CA LYS A 4 -5.94 11.38 -13.95
C LYS A 4 -6.91 10.40 -13.26
N HIS A 5 -8.18 10.76 -13.12
CA HIS A 5 -9.23 9.77 -12.93
C HIS A 5 -9.54 9.14 -14.27
N ALA A 6 -8.64 8.24 -14.69
CA ALA A 6 -8.84 7.37 -15.83
C ALA A 6 -10.08 6.49 -15.54
N SER A 7 -11.18 6.91 -16.15
CA SER A 7 -12.13 6.10 -16.90
C SER A 7 -12.76 4.91 -16.19
N MET A 8 -14.08 5.04 -15.97
CA MET A 8 -15.05 3.95 -15.86
C MET A 8 -14.73 2.78 -16.80
N ASN A 9 -14.05 1.78 -16.27
CA ASN A 9 -14.11 0.40 -16.75
C ASN A 9 -13.97 -0.44 -15.48
N ALA A 10 -14.83 -1.43 -15.29
CA ALA A 10 -14.90 -2.31 -14.11
C ALA A 10 -13.69 -3.27 -13.99
N ILE A 11 -12.48 -2.78 -14.28
CA ILE A 11 -11.21 -3.46 -14.15
C ILE A 11 -10.52 -2.79 -12.96
N ASP A 12 -10.61 -3.41 -11.78
CA ASP A 12 -9.94 -2.90 -10.58
C ASP A 12 -8.46 -2.57 -10.89
N PRO A 13 -8.03 -1.32 -10.68
CA PRO A 13 -6.75 -0.86 -11.16
C PRO A 13 -5.63 -1.65 -10.49
N MET A 14 -4.85 -2.36 -11.31
CA MET A 14 -3.64 -3.02 -10.82
C MET A 14 -2.56 -1.96 -10.59
N ILE A 15 -2.14 -1.81 -9.34
CA ILE A 15 -1.15 -0.82 -8.90
C ILE A 15 0.22 -1.47 -8.67
N ASP A 16 1.28 -0.70 -8.88
CA ASP A 16 2.66 -1.10 -8.56
C ASP A 16 2.93 -1.07 -7.04
N ALA A 17 4.01 -1.70 -6.60
CA ALA A 17 4.51 -1.65 -5.22
C ALA A 17 4.64 -0.21 -4.67
N LYS A 18 5.08 0.78 -5.48
CA LYS A 18 5.15 2.19 -5.04
C LYS A 18 3.78 2.79 -4.77
N GLN A 19 2.81 2.49 -5.64
CA GLN A 19 1.44 2.98 -5.50
C GLN A 19 0.72 2.27 -4.35
N ALA A 20 0.94 0.97 -4.17
CA ALA A 20 0.44 0.18 -3.04
C ALA A 20 0.94 0.74 -1.70
N ALA A 21 2.24 1.03 -1.62
CA ALA A 21 2.87 1.67 -0.48
C ALA A 21 2.24 3.04 -0.19
N ALA A 22 2.07 3.88 -1.21
CA ALA A 22 1.45 5.20 -1.06
C ALA A 22 -0.02 5.13 -0.63
N ALA A 23 -0.81 4.23 -1.23
CA ALA A 23 -2.23 4.08 -0.97
C ALA A 23 -2.53 3.63 0.48
N LEU A 24 -1.68 2.76 1.04
CA LEU A 24 -1.83 2.25 2.40
C LEU A 24 -0.93 2.96 3.43
N ARG A 25 -0.13 3.95 3.00
CA ARG A 25 0.94 4.59 3.80
C ARG A 25 1.87 3.57 4.45
N LEU A 26 2.18 2.50 3.71
CA LEU A 26 3.04 1.39 4.15
C LEU A 26 4.43 1.50 3.53
N PRO A 27 5.45 0.85 4.12
CA PRO A 27 6.79 0.89 3.58
C PRO A 27 6.88 0.17 2.23
N TYR A 28 7.53 0.80 1.25
CA TYR A 28 7.71 0.22 -0.10
C TYR A 28 8.36 -1.17 -0.09
N TYR A 29 9.32 -1.40 0.81
CA TYR A 29 10.02 -2.69 0.91
C TYR A 29 9.11 -3.86 1.32
N TRP A 30 7.93 -3.62 1.93
CA TRP A 30 6.96 -4.69 2.18
C TRP A 30 6.41 -5.31 0.90
N PHE A 31 6.25 -4.48 -0.14
CA PHE A 31 5.75 -4.90 -1.44
C PHE A 31 6.90 -5.35 -2.35
N ALA A 32 8.05 -4.67 -2.31
CA ALA A 32 9.21 -5.04 -3.12
C ALA A 32 9.82 -6.40 -2.70
N ASP A 33 9.91 -6.68 -1.40
CA ASP A 33 10.63 -7.85 -0.89
C ASP A 33 9.77 -9.12 -0.82
N HIS A 34 10.34 -10.28 -1.19
CA HIS A 34 9.61 -11.55 -1.17
C HIS A 34 9.36 -12.09 0.23
N ALA A 35 10.35 -11.93 1.10
CA ALA A 35 10.24 -12.44 2.45
C ALA A 35 9.12 -11.70 3.19
N MET A 36 9.02 -10.38 3.01
CA MET A 36 8.00 -9.57 3.67
C MET A 36 6.60 -9.84 3.12
N ARG A 37 6.40 -9.88 1.81
CA ARG A 37 5.07 -10.19 1.23
C ARG A 37 4.57 -11.57 1.66
N ASN A 38 5.45 -12.56 1.78
CA ASN A 38 5.07 -13.89 2.23
C ASN A 38 4.78 -13.91 3.74
N LYS A 39 5.62 -13.25 4.55
CA LYS A 39 5.45 -13.12 6.01
C LYS A 39 4.12 -12.48 6.39
N TYR A 40 3.73 -11.41 5.71
CA TYR A 40 2.47 -10.69 5.97
C TYR A 40 1.30 -11.17 5.11
N ARG A 41 1.52 -12.21 4.27
CA ARG A 41 0.55 -12.75 3.32
C ARG A 41 -0.16 -11.66 2.51
N ILE A 42 0.63 -10.77 1.92
CA ILE A 42 0.15 -9.66 1.09
C ILE A 42 -0.36 -10.25 -0.24
N PRO A 43 -1.62 -9.98 -0.65
CA PRO A 43 -2.13 -10.42 -1.94
C PRO A 43 -1.28 -9.84 -3.07
N HIS A 44 -0.73 -10.67 -3.95
CA HIS A 44 0.12 -10.22 -5.05
C HIS A 44 -0.17 -11.02 -6.32
N TYR A 45 -0.08 -10.37 -7.47
CA TYR A 45 -0.34 -10.97 -8.78
C TYR A 45 0.89 -10.83 -9.67
N LEU A 46 1.31 -11.95 -10.27
CA LEU A 46 2.37 -11.95 -11.27
C LEU A 46 1.75 -11.76 -12.65
N MET A 47 1.98 -10.61 -13.27
CA MET A 47 1.61 -10.36 -14.67
C MET A 47 2.87 -10.11 -15.49
N GLY A 48 3.21 -11.09 -16.33
CA GLY A 48 4.39 -10.99 -17.21
C GLY A 48 5.72 -10.84 -16.46
N GLY A 49 5.81 -11.38 -15.23
CA GLY A 49 7.01 -11.27 -14.38
C GLY A 49 7.06 -10.04 -13.48
N LEU A 50 6.09 -9.11 -13.61
CA LEU A 50 5.95 -7.98 -12.70
C LEU A 50 4.94 -8.30 -11.60
N VAL A 51 5.31 -7.99 -10.37
CA VAL A 51 4.40 -8.07 -9.23
C VAL A 51 3.48 -6.85 -9.27
N ARG A 52 2.18 -7.10 -9.35
CA ARG A 52 1.13 -6.09 -9.30
C ARG A 52 0.13 -6.40 -8.21
N TYR A 53 -0.50 -5.35 -7.71
CA TYR A 53 -1.41 -5.40 -6.57
C TYR A 53 -2.79 -4.92 -6.99
N ARG A 54 -3.85 -5.59 -6.53
CA ARG A 54 -5.24 -5.15 -6.75
C ARG A 54 -5.64 -4.25 -5.58
N LEU A 55 -6.07 -3.02 -5.86
CA LEU A 55 -6.32 -2.04 -4.82
C LEU A 55 -7.44 -2.50 -3.87
N SER A 56 -8.52 -3.10 -4.41
CA SER A 56 -9.62 -3.62 -3.58
C SER A 56 -9.16 -4.70 -2.60
N GLU A 57 -8.34 -5.65 -3.05
CA GLU A 57 -7.81 -6.71 -2.17
C GLU A 57 -6.79 -6.18 -1.17
N LEU A 58 -5.95 -5.24 -1.59
CA LEU A 58 -4.98 -4.62 -0.69
C LEU A 58 -5.67 -3.85 0.43
N SER A 59 -6.73 -3.12 0.10
CA SER A 59 -7.56 -2.39 1.07
C SER A 59 -8.24 -3.34 2.06
N ALA A 60 -8.90 -4.39 1.55
CA ALA A 60 -9.51 -5.41 2.40
C ALA A 60 -8.47 -6.14 3.27
N TRP A 61 -7.29 -6.43 2.72
CA TRP A 61 -6.17 -7.01 3.43
C TRP A 61 -5.65 -6.08 4.53
N ALA A 62 -5.49 -4.78 4.27
CA ALA A 62 -5.03 -3.83 5.26
C ALA A 62 -6.03 -3.71 6.43
N ALA A 63 -7.33 -3.67 6.14
CA ALA A 63 -8.38 -3.63 7.15
C ALA A 63 -8.40 -4.87 8.07
N ARG A 64 -8.11 -6.06 7.53
CA ARG A 64 -8.04 -7.31 8.32
C ARG A 64 -6.68 -7.53 8.99
N SER A 65 -5.60 -6.92 8.49
CA SER A 65 -4.24 -7.25 8.93
C SER A 65 -3.82 -6.47 10.16
N ALA A 66 -3.64 -7.19 11.27
CA ALA A 66 -3.13 -6.62 12.51
C ALA A 66 -1.73 -5.98 12.37
N ALA A 67 -0.92 -6.45 11.42
CA ALA A 67 0.39 -5.89 11.13
C ALA A 67 0.34 -4.43 10.62
N VAL A 68 -0.74 -4.05 9.92
CA VAL A 68 -0.99 -2.68 9.47
C VAL A 68 -1.55 -1.84 10.62
N LYS A 69 -2.51 -2.39 11.38
CA LYS A 69 -3.11 -1.72 12.55
C LYS A 69 -2.07 -1.31 13.60
N LYS A 70 -1.18 -2.23 13.97
CA LYS A 70 -0.11 -1.96 14.94
C LYS A 70 0.86 -0.86 14.48
N ARG A 71 1.00 -0.65 13.16
CA ARG A 71 1.84 0.39 12.55
C ARG A 71 1.14 1.74 12.48
N ASP A 72 -0.17 1.76 12.25
CA ASP A 72 -0.96 2.99 12.33
C ASP A 72 -0.89 3.56 13.75
N GLU A 73 -0.98 2.69 14.77
CA GLU A 73 -0.77 3.05 16.18
C GLU A 73 0.66 3.57 16.46
N ASP A 74 1.69 2.93 15.89
CA ASP A 74 3.11 3.35 16.00
C ASP A 74 3.39 4.69 15.28
N GLN A 75 2.76 4.93 14.12
CA GLN A 75 2.90 6.19 13.37
C GLN A 75 2.06 7.33 13.95
N VAL A 76 0.92 7.03 14.59
CA VAL A 76 0.16 8.00 15.40
C VAL A 76 0.95 8.45 16.62
N ALA A 77 1.75 7.57 17.22
CA ALA A 77 2.69 7.94 18.28
C ALA A 77 3.93 8.71 17.77
N GLY A 78 4.20 8.67 16.46
CA GLY A 78 5.37 9.30 15.82
C GLY A 78 5.08 10.58 15.03
N SER A 79 3.82 11.00 14.89
CA SER A 79 3.43 12.23 14.17
C SER A 79 3.15 13.38 15.13
N ASP A 80 4.11 13.66 16.01
CA ASP A 80 4.20 14.91 16.77
C ASP A 80 5.65 15.44 16.69
N LYS A 81 5.93 16.04 15.52
CA LYS A 81 7.01 17.00 15.17
C LYS A 81 6.97 17.13 13.64
N GLU A 82 6.81 18.27 13.00
CA GLU A 82 7.07 19.65 13.39
C GLU A 82 6.13 20.53 12.54
N GLY A 83 5.40 21.44 13.19
CA GLY A 83 5.27 22.78 12.65
C GLY A 83 6.40 23.59 13.28
N VAL A 84 7.20 24.29 12.47
CA VAL A 84 8.02 25.44 12.87
C VAL A 84 8.53 26.13 11.59
N ASP A 85 8.02 27.36 11.44
CA ASP A 85 8.49 28.56 10.73
C ASP A 85 9.60 28.51 9.65
N ALA A 86 9.30 29.22 8.54
CA ALA A 86 10.06 30.40 8.13
C ALA A 86 9.18 31.32 7.25
#